data_AF-A0A101DH37-F1
#
_entry.id   AF-A0A101DH37-F1
#
_cell.length_a   1.000
_cell.length_b   1.000
_cell.length_c   1.000
_cell.angle_alpha   90.00
_cell.angle_beta   90.00
_cell.angle_gamma   90.00
#
_symmetry.space_group_name_H-M   'P 1'
#
loop_
_entity.id
_entity.type
_entity.pdbx_description
1 polymer ?
#
loop_
_entity_poly.entity_id
_entity_poly.type
_entity_poly.pdbx_seq_one_letter_code
_entity_poly.pdbx_strand_id
1 'polypeptide(L)'
;MKIGVAQGRFHIVHFGHMEYLLECCKRCDYLLIGISDMDPSCAYFDYSDILEQDKKEMKPFRSFEDPIYPFTFFERMQMLKLALLEHNIKASFFDIVPFPIHKPWLIKYYIPKSSNIFVTIYDKWGEYKVKLLQELGFAVQVLWKRSMQERFTTGTEVRKRLLKGEDFQDLVPRSVYKFLKEFYPFD
;
A
#
# COMPACT_ATOMS: atom_id res chain seq x y z
N MET A 1 15.08 -16.16 -11.69
CA MET A 1 14.32 -15.61 -10.55
C MET A 1 13.31 -14.61 -11.07
N LYS A 2 12.02 -14.87 -10.85
CA LYS A 2 10.90 -14.01 -11.24
C LYS A 2 10.63 -13.03 -10.10
N ILE A 3 10.94 -11.75 -10.31
CA ILE A 3 10.70 -10.70 -9.31
C ILE A 3 9.32 -10.09 -9.57
N GLY A 4 8.47 -10.13 -8.55
CA GLY A 4 7.18 -9.45 -8.53
C GLY A 4 7.26 -8.15 -7.75
N VAL A 5 6.42 -7.18 -8.10
CA VAL A 5 6.29 -5.93 -7.33
C VAL A 5 4.83 -5.72 -6.95
N ALA A 6 4.57 -5.65 -5.65
CA ALA A 6 3.31 -5.14 -5.12
C ALA A 6 3.49 -3.68 -4.71
N GLN A 7 2.42 -2.86 -4.74
CA GLN A 7 2.50 -1.47 -4.26
C GLN A 7 1.25 -1.01 -3.53
N GLY A 8 1.42 -0.05 -2.61
CA GLY A 8 0.33 0.60 -1.91
C GLY A 8 0.78 1.64 -0.91
N ARG A 9 -0.18 2.40 -0.38
CA ARG A 9 0.06 3.41 0.67
C ARG A 9 0.26 2.78 2.05
N PHE A 10 -0.46 1.69 2.33
CA PHE A 10 -0.41 0.93 3.58
C PHE A 10 -0.67 1.75 4.86
N HIS A 11 -1.53 2.77 4.80
CA HIS A 11 -2.08 3.50 5.95
C HIS A 11 -3.50 3.00 6.26
N ILE A 12 -3.73 1.88 6.91
CA ILE A 12 -2.83 0.95 7.59
C ILE A 12 -2.78 -0.40 6.86
N VAL A 13 -1.81 -1.27 7.17
CA VAL A 13 -1.85 -2.68 6.75
C VAL A 13 -3.11 -3.36 7.31
N HIS A 14 -3.90 -4.01 6.44
CA HIS A 14 -5.20 -4.61 6.77
C HIS A 14 -5.42 -5.86 5.90
N PHE A 15 -6.45 -6.67 6.19
CA PHE A 15 -6.64 -7.94 5.47
C PHE A 15 -6.83 -7.81 3.96
N GLY A 16 -7.46 -6.75 3.46
CA GLY A 16 -7.48 -6.46 2.00
C GLY A 16 -6.09 -6.27 1.39
N HIS A 17 -5.13 -5.70 2.11
CA HIS A 17 -3.72 -5.69 1.66
C HIS A 17 -3.14 -7.10 1.68
N MET A 18 -3.46 -7.92 2.69
CA MET A 18 -2.96 -9.29 2.76
C MET A 18 -3.51 -10.18 1.64
N GLU A 19 -4.79 -10.06 1.26
CA GLU A 19 -5.36 -10.74 0.09
C GLU A 19 -4.51 -10.46 -1.17
N TYR A 20 -4.21 -9.19 -1.40
CA TYR A 20 -3.39 -8.75 -2.52
C TYR A 20 -1.95 -9.23 -2.45
N LEU A 21 -1.27 -9.05 -1.31
CA LEU A 21 0.14 -9.42 -1.14
C LEU A 21 0.35 -10.93 -1.23
N LEU A 22 -0.52 -11.73 -0.61
CA LEU A 22 -0.44 -13.19 -0.66
C LEU A 22 -0.69 -13.71 -2.07
N GLU A 23 -1.56 -13.06 -2.85
CA GLU A 23 -1.74 -13.41 -4.26
C GLU A 23 -0.50 -13.06 -5.10
N CYS A 24 0.17 -11.94 -4.80
CA CYS A 24 1.45 -11.60 -5.43
C CYS A 24 2.52 -12.66 -5.12
N CYS A 25 2.63 -13.11 -3.86
CA CYS A 25 3.59 -14.14 -3.44
C CYS A 25 3.43 -15.45 -4.24
N LYS A 26 2.21 -15.83 -4.64
CA LYS A 26 1.98 -17.03 -5.46
C LYS A 26 2.49 -16.90 -6.91
N ARG A 27 2.87 -15.69 -7.34
CA ARG A 27 3.13 -15.34 -8.74
C ARG A 27 4.57 -14.98 -9.03
N CYS A 28 5.44 -14.94 -8.02
CA CYS A 28 6.85 -14.60 -8.13
C CYS A 28 7.70 -15.45 -7.19
N ASP A 29 9.00 -15.54 -7.49
CA ASP A 29 9.98 -16.20 -6.62
C ASP A 29 10.43 -15.24 -5.50
N TYR A 30 10.36 -13.93 -5.75
CA TYR A 30 10.77 -12.88 -4.83
C TYR A 30 9.85 -11.65 -5.00
N LEU A 31 9.32 -11.13 -3.90
CA LEU A 31 8.36 -10.01 -3.90
C LEU A 31 9.01 -8.73 -3.37
N LEU A 32 9.04 -7.68 -4.20
CA LEU A 32 9.30 -6.32 -3.72
C LEU A 32 7.98 -5.66 -3.36
N ILE A 33 7.90 -5.09 -2.16
CA ILE A 33 6.69 -4.41 -1.68
C ILE A 33 6.99 -2.91 -1.64
N GLY A 34 6.44 -2.21 -2.62
CA GLY A 34 6.59 -0.79 -2.81
C GLY A 34 5.65 0.03 -1.93
N ILE A 35 6.19 0.75 -0.95
CA ILE A 35 5.43 1.74 -0.17
C ILE A 35 5.41 3.07 -0.93
N SER A 36 4.22 3.49 -1.35
CA SER A 36 3.99 4.84 -1.89
C SER A 36 3.78 5.87 -0.77
N ASP A 37 3.81 7.15 -1.11
CA ASP A 37 3.61 8.27 -0.15
C ASP A 37 4.55 8.14 1.05
N MET A 38 5.82 7.97 0.76
CA MET A 38 6.86 7.65 1.76
C MET A 38 7.03 8.78 2.78
N ASP A 39 6.80 10.01 2.33
CA ASP A 39 6.87 11.22 3.12
C ASP A 39 5.84 12.25 2.60
N PRO A 40 5.50 13.27 3.42
CA PRO A 40 4.56 14.33 3.07
C PRO A 40 4.82 14.99 1.71
N SER A 41 6.08 15.20 1.33
CA SER A 41 6.45 15.86 0.07
C SER A 41 6.21 14.98 -1.15
N CYS A 42 6.07 13.66 -0.96
CA CYS A 42 5.79 12.70 -2.02
C CYS A 42 4.28 12.47 -2.27
N ALA A 43 3.40 12.91 -1.35
CA ALA A 43 1.94 12.88 -1.55
C ALA A 43 1.44 14.01 -2.48
N TYR A 44 2.33 14.92 -2.89
CA TYR A 44 2.02 16.01 -3.79
C TYR A 44 2.22 15.56 -5.24
N PHE A 45 1.14 15.09 -5.88
CA PHE A 45 0.94 15.38 -7.29
C PHE A 45 -0.55 15.50 -7.61
N ASP A 46 -0.82 16.56 -8.35
CA ASP A 46 -2.13 17.01 -8.77
C ASP A 46 -2.63 16.13 -9.94
N TYR A 47 -3.40 15.09 -9.62
CA TYR A 47 -4.30 14.41 -10.57
C TYR A 47 -5.74 14.94 -10.42
N SER A 48 -5.92 16.17 -9.94
CA SER A 48 -7.22 16.73 -9.53
C SER A 48 -8.23 16.87 -10.66
N ASP A 49 -7.80 16.71 -11.91
CA ASP A 49 -8.68 16.65 -13.08
C ASP A 49 -9.36 15.27 -13.26
N ILE A 50 -8.82 14.20 -12.67
CA ILE A 50 -9.28 12.81 -12.93
C ILE A 50 -10.10 12.23 -11.76
N LEU A 51 -9.95 12.76 -10.54
CA LEU A 51 -10.47 12.13 -9.33
C LEU A 51 -11.15 13.15 -8.40
N GLU A 52 -12.42 13.48 -8.66
CA GLU A 52 -13.22 14.31 -7.75
C GLU A 52 -13.41 13.68 -6.35
N GLN A 53 -13.44 12.34 -6.26
CA GLN A 53 -13.59 11.62 -4.99
C GLN A 53 -12.31 11.63 -4.14
N ASP A 54 -11.12 11.63 -4.75
CA ASP A 54 -9.85 11.64 -4.00
C ASP A 54 -9.41 13.04 -3.54
N LYS A 55 -10.05 14.12 -4.02
CA LYS A 55 -9.78 15.49 -3.53
C LYS A 55 -9.92 15.64 -2.01
N LYS A 56 -10.76 14.83 -1.37
CA LYS A 56 -10.91 14.84 0.11
C LYS A 56 -9.80 14.07 0.84
N GLU A 57 -9.21 13.05 0.21
CA GLU A 57 -8.11 12.24 0.76
C GLU A 57 -6.72 12.78 0.37
N MET A 58 -6.64 13.61 -0.67
CA MET A 58 -5.46 14.36 -1.14
C MET A 58 -5.32 15.70 -0.41
N LYS A 59 -5.60 15.76 0.89
CA LYS A 59 -5.13 16.90 1.66
C LYS A 59 -3.62 16.72 1.88
N PRO A 60 -2.80 17.75 1.64
CA PRO A 60 -1.41 17.69 2.02
C PRO A 60 -1.33 17.26 3.48
N PHE A 61 -0.38 16.38 3.83
CA PHE A 61 -0.06 16.13 5.23
C PHE A 61 0.32 17.48 5.85
N ARG A 62 -0.61 18.06 6.61
CA ARG A 62 -0.44 19.41 7.18
C ARG A 62 0.28 19.34 8.51
N SER A 63 0.29 18.18 9.18
CA SER A 63 1.00 17.94 10.43
C SER A 63 0.92 16.46 10.84
N PHE A 64 1.68 16.06 11.87
CA PHE A 64 1.58 14.76 12.54
C PHE A 64 0.17 14.47 13.11
N GLU A 65 -0.70 15.49 13.19
CA GLU A 65 -2.08 15.35 13.64
C GLU A 65 -3.08 14.98 12.51
N ASP A 66 -2.62 14.79 11.26
CA ASP A 66 -3.51 14.38 10.16
C ASP A 66 -3.89 12.89 10.28
N PRO A 67 -5.18 12.58 10.56
CA PRO A 67 -5.62 11.21 10.81
C PRO A 67 -5.64 10.33 9.55
N ILE A 68 -5.40 10.89 8.36
CA ILE A 68 -5.42 10.15 7.09
C ILE A 68 -4.09 9.41 6.84
N TYR A 69 -2.96 9.97 7.29
CA TYR A 69 -1.61 9.43 7.09
C TYR A 69 -0.82 9.28 8.40
N PRO A 70 -1.31 8.50 9.37
CA PRO A 70 -0.77 8.52 10.74
C PRO A 70 0.57 7.81 10.92
N PHE A 71 1.13 7.18 9.87
CA PHE A 71 2.27 6.27 10.02
C PHE A 71 3.47 6.62 9.14
N THR A 72 4.65 6.64 9.73
CA THR A 72 5.90 6.82 9.01
C THR A 72 6.14 5.68 8.01
N PHE A 73 7.05 5.87 7.05
CA PHE A 73 7.50 4.78 6.18
C PHE A 73 7.98 3.57 7.01
N PHE A 74 8.73 3.84 8.08
CA PHE A 74 9.29 2.80 8.95
C PHE A 74 8.19 1.99 9.65
N GLU A 75 7.19 2.63 10.26
CA GLU A 75 6.07 1.92 10.89
C GLU A 75 5.31 1.06 9.88
N ARG A 76 5.04 1.58 8.68
CA ARG A 76 4.38 0.81 7.61
C ARG A 76 5.20 -0.39 7.18
N MET A 77 6.52 -0.22 7.04
CA MET A 77 7.45 -1.30 6.75
C MET A 77 7.42 -2.37 7.85
N GLN A 78 7.45 -1.97 9.13
CA GLN A 78 7.38 -2.90 10.25
C GLN A 78 6.05 -3.66 10.29
N MET A 79 4.93 -2.97 10.08
CA MET A 79 3.61 -3.60 9.99
C MET A 79 3.52 -4.62 8.86
N LEU A 80 4.04 -4.30 7.66
CA LEU A 80 4.09 -5.21 6.52
C LEU A 80 4.94 -6.45 6.82
N LYS A 81 6.15 -6.24 7.35
CA LYS A 81 7.07 -7.33 7.70
C LYS A 81 6.43 -8.28 8.71
N LEU A 82 5.85 -7.74 9.78
CA LEU A 82 5.18 -8.52 10.81
C LEU A 82 3.98 -9.30 10.25
N ALA A 83 3.13 -8.66 9.45
CA ALA A 83 1.96 -9.28 8.86
C ALA A 83 2.29 -10.45 7.92
N LEU A 84 3.35 -10.31 7.12
CA LEU A 84 3.82 -11.37 6.21
C LEU A 84 4.44 -12.55 6.95
N LEU A 85 5.22 -12.28 8.00
CA LEU A 85 5.78 -13.32 8.86
C LEU A 85 4.68 -14.11 9.59
N GLU A 86 3.63 -13.43 10.08
CA GLU A 86 2.43 -14.08 10.64
C GLU A 86 1.76 -15.04 9.65
N HIS A 87 1.81 -14.72 8.35
CA HIS A 87 1.27 -15.56 7.28
C HIS A 87 2.29 -16.53 6.68
N ASN A 88 3.36 -16.85 7.41
CA ASN A 88 4.41 -17.81 7.03
C ASN A 88 5.19 -17.46 5.75
N ILE A 89 5.19 -16.19 5.34
CA ILE A 89 6.06 -15.71 4.26
C ILE A 89 7.44 -15.44 4.87
N LYS A 90 8.45 -16.20 4.45
CA LYS A 90 9.82 -16.05 4.96
C LYS A 90 10.39 -14.69 4.57
N ALA A 91 11.13 -14.06 5.49
CA ALA A 91 11.84 -12.80 5.22
C ALA A 91 12.82 -12.88 4.04
N SER A 92 13.30 -14.07 3.69
CA SER A 92 14.15 -14.29 2.51
C SER A 92 13.41 -14.22 1.17
N PHE A 93 12.08 -14.05 1.16
CA PHE A 93 11.26 -13.99 -0.06
C PHE A 93 10.75 -12.60 -0.41
N PHE A 94 11.02 -11.59 0.42
CA PHE A 94 10.56 -10.24 0.14
C PHE A 94 11.48 -9.17 0.71
N ASP A 95 11.46 -8.03 0.04
CA ASP A 95 12.00 -6.77 0.56
C ASP A 95 10.93 -5.68 0.44
N ILE A 96 11.04 -4.67 1.30
CA ILE A 96 10.15 -3.52 1.30
C ILE A 96 10.95 -2.31 0.83
N VAL A 97 10.45 -1.62 -0.18
CA VAL A 97 11.15 -0.52 -0.85
C VAL A 97 10.26 0.71 -1.00
N PRO A 98 10.85 1.90 -1.09
CA PRO A 98 10.24 3.06 -1.73
C PRO A 98 9.53 2.77 -3.06
N PHE A 99 8.35 3.35 -3.26
CA PHE A 99 7.67 3.33 -4.56
C PHE A 99 7.12 4.71 -4.92
N PRO A 100 7.92 5.56 -5.57
CA PRO A 100 7.56 6.96 -5.85
C PRO A 100 6.59 7.07 -7.04
N ILE A 101 5.35 6.60 -6.88
CA ILE A 101 4.33 6.62 -7.95
C ILE A 101 4.01 8.03 -8.45
N HIS A 102 4.20 9.05 -7.61
CA HIS A 102 4.04 10.47 -7.95
C HIS A 102 5.26 11.08 -8.65
N LYS A 103 6.41 10.41 -8.61
CA LYS A 103 7.62 10.75 -9.39
C LYS A 103 8.05 9.52 -10.18
N PRO A 104 7.22 9.05 -11.14
CA PRO A 104 7.33 7.72 -11.75
C PRO A 104 8.69 7.43 -12.39
N TRP A 105 9.37 8.46 -12.92
CA TRP A 105 10.72 8.34 -13.49
C TRP A 105 11.78 7.87 -12.49
N LEU A 106 11.51 7.97 -11.18
CA LEU A 106 12.39 7.48 -10.12
C LEU A 106 12.20 5.99 -9.80
N ILE A 107 11.07 5.36 -10.19
CA ILE A 107 10.75 3.97 -9.84
C ILE A 107 11.88 3.00 -10.24
N LYS A 108 12.51 3.25 -11.40
CA LYS A 108 13.63 2.44 -11.92
C LYS A 108 14.87 2.37 -11.02
N TYR A 109 14.98 3.26 -10.03
CA TYR A 109 16.09 3.25 -9.07
C TYR A 109 15.80 2.39 -7.82
N TYR A 110 14.54 1.98 -7.63
CA TYR A 110 14.10 1.24 -6.45
C TYR A 110 13.71 -0.21 -6.75
N ILE A 111 13.35 -0.49 -8.01
CA ILE A 111 13.01 -1.86 -8.44
C ILE A 111 13.73 -2.22 -9.75
N PRO A 112 14.08 -3.50 -9.97
CA PRO A 112 14.64 -3.95 -11.24
C PRO A 112 13.69 -3.72 -12.41
N LYS A 113 14.20 -3.29 -13.56
CA LYS A 113 13.40 -3.06 -14.78
C LYS A 113 12.71 -4.33 -15.30
N SER A 114 13.28 -5.49 -15.02
CA SER A 114 12.72 -6.80 -15.39
C SER A 114 11.58 -7.30 -14.47
N SER A 115 11.17 -6.51 -13.48
CA SER A 115 10.15 -6.92 -12.52
C SER A 115 8.74 -6.86 -13.13
N ASN A 116 7.85 -7.73 -12.66
CA ASN A 116 6.44 -7.71 -13.02
C ASN A 116 5.62 -7.00 -11.92
N ILE A 117 5.04 -5.85 -12.25
CA ILE A 117 4.27 -5.05 -11.30
C ILE A 117 2.82 -5.53 -11.27
N PHE A 118 2.37 -5.96 -10.10
CA PHE A 118 1.00 -6.41 -9.89
C PHE A 118 0.10 -5.23 -9.55
N VAL A 119 -1.04 -5.11 -10.25
CA VAL A 119 -1.99 -4.00 -10.03
C VAL A 119 -3.40 -4.55 -9.85
N THR A 120 -4.13 -4.01 -8.86
CA THR A 120 -5.59 -4.10 -8.80
C THR A 120 -6.18 -2.79 -9.26
N ILE A 121 -7.10 -2.85 -10.22
CA ILE A 121 -7.80 -1.68 -10.75
C ILE A 121 -9.13 -1.53 -10.00
N TYR A 122 -9.31 -0.39 -9.33
CA TYR A 122 -10.56 -0.05 -8.63
C TYR A 122 -11.35 1.10 -9.29
N ASP A 123 -10.64 1.92 -10.05
CA ASP A 123 -11.10 3.22 -10.55
C ASP A 123 -10.25 3.65 -11.75
N LYS A 124 -10.53 4.87 -12.26
CA LYS A 124 -9.78 5.48 -13.36
C LYS A 124 -8.30 5.68 -13.03
N TRP A 125 -7.96 5.88 -11.75
CA TRP A 125 -6.58 6.00 -11.29
C TRP A 125 -5.82 4.67 -11.46
N GLY A 126 -6.45 3.56 -11.09
CA GLY A 126 -5.92 2.21 -11.32
C GLY A 126 -5.61 1.97 -12.80
N GLU A 127 -6.50 2.37 -13.70
CA GLU A 127 -6.28 2.26 -15.15
C GLU A 127 -5.15 3.15 -15.64
N TYR A 128 -5.12 4.42 -15.20
CA TYR A 128 -4.04 5.35 -15.54
C TYR A 128 -2.68 4.84 -15.06
N LYS A 129 -2.60 4.34 -13.82
CA LYS A 129 -1.38 3.76 -13.24
C LYS A 129 -0.85 2.60 -14.07
N VAL A 130 -1.72 1.74 -14.60
CA VAL A 130 -1.28 0.65 -15.50
C VAL A 130 -0.61 1.23 -16.75
N LYS A 131 -1.24 2.20 -17.42
CA LYS A 131 -0.68 2.85 -18.62
C LYS A 131 0.66 3.51 -18.31
N LEU A 132 0.72 4.31 -17.25
CA LEU A 132 1.92 4.99 -16.80
C LEU A 132 3.09 4.02 -16.57
N LEU A 133 2.86 2.92 -15.87
CA LEU A 133 3.91 1.93 -15.60
C LEU A 133 4.38 1.19 -16.87
N GLN A 134 3.46 0.92 -17.80
CA GLN A 134 3.78 0.32 -19.10
C GLN A 134 4.61 1.28 -19.96
N GLU A 135 4.28 2.57 -19.98
CA GLU A 135 5.05 3.61 -20.71
C GLU A 135 6.48 3.77 -20.17
N LEU A 136 6.70 3.53 -18.88
CA LEU A 136 8.03 3.48 -18.27
C LEU A 136 8.82 2.20 -18.62
N GLY A 137 8.18 1.26 -19.32
CA GLY A 137 8.78 0.00 -19.78
C GLY A 137 8.78 -1.12 -18.76
N PHE A 138 7.89 -1.09 -17.76
CA PHE A 138 7.69 -2.20 -16.84
C PHE A 138 6.65 -3.18 -17.38
N ALA A 139 6.84 -4.47 -17.08
CA ALA A 139 5.76 -5.45 -17.22
C ALA A 139 4.72 -5.18 -16.13
N VAL A 140 3.44 -5.12 -16.51
CA VAL A 140 2.33 -4.90 -15.58
C VAL A 140 1.32 -6.03 -15.73
N GLN A 141 1.00 -6.68 -14.61
CA GLN A 141 -0.01 -7.71 -14.53
C GLN A 141 -1.18 -7.23 -13.67
N VAL A 142 -2.35 -7.07 -14.29
CA VAL A 142 -3.59 -6.76 -13.57
C VAL A 142 -4.09 -8.04 -12.90
N LEU A 143 -4.14 -8.06 -11.56
CA LEU A 143 -4.64 -9.20 -10.80
C LEU A 143 -6.17 -9.24 -10.81
N TRP A 144 -6.79 -8.09 -10.53
CA TRP A 144 -8.24 -7.94 -10.57
C TRP A 144 -8.65 -6.56 -11.07
N LYS A 145 -9.85 -6.50 -11.65
CA LYS A 145 -10.64 -5.29 -11.84
C LYS A 145 -11.87 -5.44 -10.96
N ARG A 146 -12.00 -4.61 -9.93
CA ARG A 146 -13.07 -4.71 -8.92
C ARG A 146 -13.63 -3.32 -8.63
N SER A 147 -14.88 -3.25 -8.25
CA SER A 147 -15.47 -2.04 -7.66
C SER A 147 -14.92 -1.79 -6.25
N MET A 148 -15.11 -0.58 -5.74
CA MET A 148 -14.72 -0.21 -4.38
C MET A 148 -15.44 -1.02 -3.30
N GLN A 149 -16.66 -1.46 -3.59
CA GLN A 149 -17.52 -2.24 -2.71
C GLN A 149 -17.05 -3.69 -2.53
N GLU A 150 -16.25 -4.20 -3.46
CA GLU A 150 -15.70 -5.57 -3.42
C GLU A 150 -14.40 -5.67 -2.58
N ARG A 151 -13.99 -4.58 -1.92
CA ARG A 151 -12.82 -4.61 -1.03
C ARG A 151 -13.15 -5.34 0.27
N PHE A 152 -12.36 -6.37 0.58
CA PHE A 152 -12.54 -7.15 1.81
C PHE A 152 -12.44 -6.29 3.08
N THR A 153 -11.40 -5.46 3.18
CA THR A 153 -11.27 -4.42 4.20
C THR A 153 -10.60 -3.18 3.59
N THR A 154 -10.76 -2.01 4.22
CA THR A 154 -10.14 -0.76 3.75
C THR A 154 -9.41 -0.03 4.87
N GLY A 155 -8.31 0.64 4.53
CA GLY A 155 -7.59 1.48 5.49
C GLY A 155 -8.45 2.60 6.07
N THR A 156 -9.39 3.12 5.28
CA THR A 156 -10.34 4.16 5.72
C THR A 156 -11.22 3.67 6.87
N GLU A 157 -11.75 2.44 6.79
CA GLU A 157 -12.56 1.88 7.88
C GLU A 157 -11.71 1.62 9.13
N VAL A 158 -10.48 1.10 8.98
CA VAL A 158 -9.60 0.88 10.13
C VAL A 158 -9.26 2.21 10.82
N ARG A 159 -8.85 3.23 10.06
CA ARG A 159 -8.55 4.56 10.62
C ARG A 159 -9.77 5.18 11.28
N LYS A 160 -10.96 4.99 10.72
CA LYS A 160 -12.21 5.48 11.32
C LYS A 160 -12.49 4.85 12.68
N ARG A 161 -12.33 3.52 12.84
CA ARG A 161 -12.48 2.86 14.15
C ARG A 161 -11.40 3.32 15.13
N LEU A 162 -10.16 3.42 14.66
CA LEU A 162 -9.03 3.94 15.44
C LEU A 162 -9.32 5.31 16.07
N LEU A 163 -9.81 6.26 15.27
CA LEU A 163 -10.11 7.63 15.71
C LEU A 163 -11.26 7.72 16.71
N LYS A 164 -12.11 6.70 16.76
CA LYS A 164 -13.25 6.62 17.67
C LYS A 164 -12.96 5.79 18.93
N GLY A 165 -11.75 5.24 19.06
CA GLY A 165 -11.44 4.26 20.11
C GLY A 165 -12.22 2.95 19.97
N GLU A 166 -12.78 2.66 18.79
CA GLU A 166 -13.50 1.41 18.51
C GLU A 166 -12.49 0.29 18.20
N ASP A 167 -12.81 -0.96 18.54
CA ASP A 167 -11.96 -2.10 18.24
C ASP A 167 -11.93 -2.42 16.73
N PHE A 168 -10.75 -2.78 16.23
CA PHE A 168 -10.46 -3.01 14.80
C PHE A 168 -9.64 -4.29 14.57
N GLN A 169 -9.50 -5.14 15.58
CA GLN A 169 -8.76 -6.41 15.49
C GLN A 169 -9.27 -7.34 14.37
N ASP A 170 -10.55 -7.24 14.01
CA ASP A 170 -11.20 -8.00 12.94
C ASP A 170 -10.80 -7.54 11.52
N LEU A 171 -10.15 -6.38 11.40
CA LEU A 171 -9.82 -5.78 10.11
C LEU A 171 -8.35 -5.95 9.71
N VAL A 172 -7.48 -6.31 10.66
CA VAL A 172 -6.02 -6.32 10.49
C VAL A 172 -5.40 -7.63 11.02
N PRO A 173 -4.22 -8.03 10.50
CA PRO A 173 -3.45 -9.13 11.10
C PRO A 173 -3.14 -8.90 12.58
N ARG A 174 -3.04 -9.98 13.36
CA ARG A 174 -2.87 -9.89 14.82
C ARG A 174 -1.58 -9.16 15.19
N SER A 175 -0.52 -9.35 14.41
CA SER A 175 0.77 -8.70 14.58
C SER A 175 0.70 -7.19 14.37
N VAL A 176 -0.13 -6.74 13.42
CA VAL A 176 -0.37 -5.31 13.17
C VAL A 176 -1.16 -4.71 14.32
N TYR A 177 -2.22 -5.39 14.79
CA TYR A 177 -2.98 -4.95 15.95
C TYR A 177 -2.10 -4.78 17.20
N LYS A 178 -1.24 -5.77 17.49
CA LYS A 178 -0.29 -5.72 18.60
C LYS A 178 0.72 -4.59 18.45
N PHE A 179 1.31 -4.44 17.26
CA PHE A 179 2.27 -3.35 16.98
C PHE A 179 1.64 -1.99 17.28
N LEU A 180 0.41 -1.75 16.81
CA LEU A 180 -0.26 -0.50 17.11
C LEU A 180 -0.55 -0.30 18.60
N LYS A 181 -1.05 -1.32 19.31
CA LYS A 181 -1.33 -1.23 20.74
C LYS A 181 -0.09 -0.94 21.58
N GLU A 182 1.09 -1.39 21.14
CA GLU A 182 2.36 -1.16 21.83
C GLU A 182 2.90 0.25 21.61
N PHE A 183 2.88 0.75 20.37
CA PHE A 183 3.49 2.03 20.02
C PHE A 183 2.52 3.23 20.02
N TYR A 184 1.22 2.95 19.97
CA TYR A 184 0.14 3.94 19.99
C TYR A 184 -0.97 3.48 20.95
N PRO A 185 -0.76 3.58 22.27
CA PRO A 185 -1.81 3.32 23.23
C PRO A 185 -2.96 4.29 22.99
N PHE A 186 -4.05 3.78 22.39
CA PHE A 186 -5.30 4.51 22.23
C PHE A 186 -6.01 4.48 23.59
N ASP A 187 -5.92 5.58 24.33
CA ASP A 187 -6.67 5.85 25.57
C ASP A 187 -8.08 6.40 25.27
#